data_AF-A0A838DFI2-F1
#
_entry.id   AF-A0A838DFI2-F1
#
_cell.length_a   1.000
_cell.length_b   1.000
_cell.length_c   1.000
_cell.angle_alpha   90.00
_cell.angle_beta   90.00
_cell.angle_gamma   90.00
#
_symmetry.space_group_name_H-M   'P 1'
#
loop_
_entity.id
_entity.type
_entity.pdbx_description
1 polymer ?
#
loop_
_entity_poly.entity_id
_entity_poly.type
_entity_poly.pdbx_seq_one_letter_code
_entity_poly.pdbx_strand_id
1 'polypeptide(L)' 'ADGGEQIQCGWLKDKFGMPWQIVPRQVWDWLRGDDPARVQRVTAALWQMEKLDLAALERAANKS' A
#
# COMPACT_ATOMS: atom_id res chain seq x y z
N ALA A 1 -7.78 -15.94 -13.77
CA ALA A 1 -7.66 -15.73 -12.32
C ALA A 1 -8.58 -16.75 -11.65
N ASP A 2 -8.07 -17.57 -10.74
CA ASP A 2 -8.82 -18.64 -10.05
C ASP A 2 -9.80 -18.10 -8.97
N GLY A 3 -10.54 -17.04 -9.30
CA GLY A 3 -11.62 -16.48 -8.48
C GLY A 3 -11.27 -15.34 -7.52
N GLY A 4 -10.03 -14.85 -7.48
CA GLY A 4 -9.66 -13.69 -6.66
C GLY A 4 -9.89 -12.32 -7.33
N GLU A 5 -10.20 -11.31 -6.53
CA GLU A 5 -10.47 -9.92 -6.96
C GLU A 5 -9.49 -8.94 -6.28
N GLN A 6 -8.83 -8.08 -7.06
CA GLN A 6 -7.98 -7.01 -6.52
C GLN A 6 -8.84 -5.81 -6.12
N ILE A 7 -8.45 -5.17 -5.01
CA ILE A 7 -9.08 -3.97 -4.46
C ILE A 7 -7.96 -2.91 -4.32
N GLN A 8 -8.31 -1.70 -3.88
CA GLN A 8 -7.36 -0.62 -3.60
C GLN A 8 -6.45 -0.88 -2.39
N CYS A 9 -5.31 -0.20 -2.36
CA CYS A 9 -4.37 -0.15 -1.23
C CYS A 9 -3.80 -1.51 -0.81
N GLY A 10 -3.58 -2.42 -1.77
CA GLY A 10 -3.04 -3.76 -1.51
C GLY A 10 -4.06 -4.75 -0.98
N TRP A 11 -5.35 -4.39 -0.96
CA TRP A 11 -6.42 -5.31 -0.60
C TRP A 11 -6.76 -6.23 -1.77
N LEU A 12 -7.19 -7.45 -1.44
CA LEU A 12 -7.74 -8.41 -2.37
C LEU A 12 -8.75 -9.29 -1.65
N LYS A 13 -9.70 -9.85 -2.40
CA LYS A 13 -10.49 -10.99 -1.94
C LYS A 13 -9.95 -12.25 -2.57
N ASP A 14 -9.77 -13.29 -1.76
CA ASP A 14 -9.47 -14.62 -2.30
C ASP A 14 -10.72 -15.25 -2.94
N LYS A 15 -10.55 -16.46 -3.48
CA LYS A 15 -11.62 -17.20 -4.18
C LYS A 15 -12.84 -17.56 -3.31
N PHE A 16 -12.74 -17.43 -1.98
CA PHE A 16 -13.81 -17.67 -1.04
C PHE A 16 -14.45 -16.37 -0.53
N GLY A 17 -13.98 -15.22 -1.04
CA GLY A 17 -14.45 -13.89 -0.65
C GLY A 17 -13.79 -13.35 0.62
N MET A 18 -12.76 -14.02 1.16
CA MET A 18 -12.07 -13.53 2.36
C MET A 18 -11.17 -12.35 2.00
N PRO A 19 -11.26 -11.20 2.70
CA PRO A 19 -10.42 -10.05 2.42
C PRO A 19 -9.03 -10.24 3.03
N TRP A 20 -8.02 -9.97 2.23
CA TRP A 20 -6.61 -9.95 2.59
C TRP A 20 -6.02 -8.59 2.24
N GLN A 21 -5.03 -8.14 2.99
CA GLN A 21 -4.21 -6.99 2.62
C GLN A 21 -2.75 -7.40 2.62
N ILE A 22 -2.06 -7.21 1.50
CA ILE A 22 -0.63 -7.47 1.41
C ILE A 22 0.12 -6.15 1.54
N VAL A 23 0.73 -5.94 2.71
CA VAL A 23 1.47 -4.72 3.03
C VAL A 23 2.94 -5.05 3.28
N PRO A 24 3.89 -4.53 2.47
CA PRO A 24 5.32 -4.65 2.75
C PRO A 24 5.68 -4.00 4.08
N ARG A 25 6.63 -4.60 4.81
CA ARG A 25 7.08 -4.09 6.12
C ARG A 25 7.50 -2.62 6.07
N GLN A 26 8.25 -2.22 5.04
CA GLN A 26 8.74 -0.84 4.90
C GLN A 26 7.59 0.18 4.76
N VAL A 27 6.51 -0.18 4.05
CA VAL A 27 5.33 0.67 3.91
C VAL A 27 4.70 0.89 5.29
N TRP A 28 4.64 -0.16 6.11
CA TRP A 28 4.14 -0.07 7.47
C TRP A 28 5.00 0.82 8.37
N ASP A 29 6.32 0.72 8.24
CA ASP A 29 7.27 1.54 8.99
C ASP A 29 7.16 3.02 8.61
N TRP A 30 6.96 3.34 7.33
CA TRP A 30 6.75 4.73 6.90
C TRP A 30 5.42 5.31 7.38
N LEU A 31 4.35 4.51 7.39
CA LEU A 31 3.03 4.95 7.87
C LEU A 31 2.96 5.13 9.38
N ARG A 32 3.81 4.42 10.14
CA ARG A 32 3.87 4.48 11.61
C ARG A 32 4.99 5.39 12.15
N GLY A 33 5.81 5.97 11.27
CA GLY A 33 6.94 6.79 11.67
C GLY A 33 6.55 8.20 12.13
N ASP A 34 7.47 8.85 12.83
CA ASP A 34 7.27 10.18 13.44
C ASP A 34 7.42 11.37 12.47
N ASP A 35 7.41 11.13 11.16
CA ASP A 35 7.48 12.17 10.13
C ASP A 35 6.11 12.31 9.43
N PRO A 36 5.28 13.28 9.84
CA PRO A 36 3.95 13.45 9.28
C PRO A 36 3.96 13.76 7.78
N ALA A 37 4.99 14.45 7.27
CA ALA A 37 5.08 14.80 5.86
C ALA A 37 5.34 13.55 5.01
N ARG A 38 6.24 12.67 5.46
CA ARG A 38 6.45 11.36 4.83
C ARG A 38 5.19 10.50 4.89
N VAL A 39 4.52 10.43 6.03
CA VAL A 39 3.25 9.68 6.18
C VAL A 39 2.22 10.18 5.16
N GLN A 40 2.06 11.50 5.01
CA GLN A 40 1.14 12.09 4.03
C GLN A 40 1.50 11.72 2.59
N ARG A 41 2.78 11.83 2.20
CA ARG A 41 3.22 11.48 0.83
C ARG A 41 3.00 10.01 0.51
N VAL A 42 3.36 9.12 1.44
CA VAL A 42 3.16 7.67 1.29
C VAL A 42 1.67 7.34 1.24
N THR A 43 0.85 7.95 2.10
CA THR A 43 -0.61 7.76 2.08
C THR A 43 -1.21 8.22 0.75
N ALA A 44 -0.84 9.40 0.25
CA ALA A 44 -1.33 9.90 -1.03
C ALA A 44 -0.98 8.95 -2.19
N ALA A 45 0.22 8.38 -2.19
CA ALA A 45 0.64 7.41 -3.20
C ALA A 45 -0.11 6.07 -3.08
N LEU A 46 -0.32 5.56 -1.87
CA LEU A 46 -1.06 4.31 -1.62
C LEU A 46 -2.49 4.35 -2.17
N TRP A 47 -3.17 5.48 -2.02
CA TRP A 47 -4.56 5.66 -2.48
C TRP A 47 -4.72 5.59 -4.01
N GLN A 48 -3.63 5.71 -4.76
CA GLN A 48 -3.64 5.60 -6.22
C GLN A 48 -3.31 4.18 -6.71
N MET A 49 -3.11 3.22 -5.80
CA MET A 49 -2.63 1.88 -6.12
C MET A 49 -3.67 0.82 -5.80
N GLU A 50 -3.86 -0.14 -6.69
CA GLU A 50 -4.53 -1.41 -6.39
C GLU A 50 -3.51 -2.38 -5.82
N LYS A 51 -2.48 -2.71 -6.61
CA LYS A 51 -1.29 -3.42 -6.14
C LYS A 51 -0.20 -2.43 -5.71
N LEU A 52 0.38 -2.67 -4.54
CA LEU A 52 1.44 -1.80 -4.01
C LEU A 52 2.73 -1.93 -4.83
N ASP A 53 3.19 -0.81 -5.39
CA ASP A 53 4.52 -0.66 -5.97
C ASP A 53 5.47 -0.08 -4.93
N LEU A 54 6.33 -0.93 -4.39
CA LEU A 54 7.28 -0.55 -3.34
C LEU A 54 8.24 0.58 -3.79
N ALA A 55 8.69 0.56 -5.04
CA ALA A 55 9.62 1.56 -5.55
C ALA A 55 8.93 2.92 -5.71
N ALA A 56 7.66 2.94 -6.14
CA ALA A 56 6.86 4.16 -6.17
C ALA A 56 6.62 4.74 -4.77
N LEU A 57 6.34 3.88 -3.79
CA LEU A 57 6.14 4.28 -2.40
C LEU A 57 7.43 4.79 -1.77
N GLU A 58 8.58 4.18 -2.07
CA GLU A 58 9.90 4.66 -1.63
C GLU A 58 10.21 6.04 -2.19
N ARG A 59 9.95 6.26 -3.49
CA ARG A 59 10.09 7.59 -4.11
C ARG A 59 9.19 8.63 -3.43
N ALA A 60 7.95 8.26 -3.09
CA ALA A 60 7.05 9.15 -2.37
C ALA A 60 7.56 9.46 -0.95
N ALA A 61 8.06 8.45 -0.24
CA ALA A 61 8.60 8.60 1.11
C ALA A 61 9.82 9.55 1.14
N ASN A 62 10.72 9.42 0.16
CA ASN A 62 11.98 10.15 0.10
C ASN A 62 11.90 11.50 -0.63
N LYS A 63 10.75 11.86 -1.20
CA LYS A 63 10.57 13.15 -1.88
C LYS A 63 10.74 14.30 -0.86
N SER A 64 11.74 15.16 -1.10
CA SER A 64 12.03 16.36 -0.31
C SER A 64 11.12 17.53 -0.70
#